data_AF-A0A961V3V7-F1
#
_entry.id   AF-A0A961V3V7-F1
#
_cell.length_a   1.000
_cell.length_b   1.000
_cell.length_c   1.000
_cell.angle_alpha   90.00
_cell.angle_beta   90.00
_cell.angle_gamma   90.00
#
_symmetry.space_group_name_H-M   'P 1'
#
loop_
_entity.id
_entity.type
_entity.pdbx_description
1 polymer ?
#
loop_
_entity_poly.entity_id
_entity_poly.type
_entity_poly.pdbx_seq_one_letter_code
_entity_poly.pdbx_strand_id
1 'polypeptide(L)' 'MTDTSIGEKGMVVAPHRAAAEAGAEILRAGGNAVEAMIAAAASIAVVYPHMNGI' A
#
# COMPACT_ATOMS: atom_id res chain seq x y z
N MET A 1 8.52 -10.62 -17.70
CA MET A 1 7.44 -11.38 -17.03
C MET A 1 6.27 -10.43 -16.94
N THR A 2 5.27 -10.63 -17.81
CA THR A 2 4.11 -9.74 -17.98
C THR A 2 2.88 -10.41 -17.39
N ASP A 3 3.07 -11.11 -16.27
CA ASP A 3 1.99 -11.79 -15.59
C ASP A 3 1.24 -10.78 -14.72
N THR A 4 -0.07 -10.74 -14.86
CA THR A 4 -0.93 -9.88 -14.04
C THR A 4 -1.00 -10.42 -12.62
N SER A 5 -0.63 -9.61 -11.64
CA SER A 5 -0.82 -9.94 -10.23
C SER A 5 -2.33 -10.01 -9.90
N ILE A 6 -2.75 -11.08 -9.22
CA ILE A 6 -4.15 -11.30 -8.82
C ILE A 6 -4.21 -11.45 -7.29
N GLY A 7 -5.22 -10.85 -6.66
CA GLY A 7 -5.46 -10.94 -5.22
C GLY A 7 -6.95 -11.19 -4.97
N GLU A 8 -7.27 -12.25 -4.20
CA GLU A 8 -8.67 -12.69 -4.02
C GLU A 8 -9.44 -11.91 -2.95
N LYS A 9 -8.74 -11.43 -1.90
CA LYS A 9 -9.37 -10.76 -0.74
C LYS A 9 -9.14 -9.25 -0.70
N GLY A 10 -8.15 -8.77 -1.44
CA GLY A 10 -7.74 -7.37 -1.45
C GLY A 10 -6.38 -7.20 -2.10
N MET A 11 -6.11 -5.99 -2.60
CA MET A 11 -4.86 -5.64 -3.26
C MET A 11 -4.49 -4.20 -2.95
N VAL A 12 -3.20 -3.96 -2.73
CA VAL A 12 -2.63 -2.60 -2.59
C VAL A 12 -1.51 -2.47 -3.61
N VAL A 13 -1.54 -1.37 -4.36
CA VAL A 13 -0.52 -1.02 -5.36
C VAL A 13 0.04 0.33 -5.01
N ALA A 14 1.38 0.45 -4.99
CA ALA A 14 2.06 1.71 -4.68
C ALA A 14 3.39 1.81 -5.46
N PRO A 15 3.91 3.03 -5.68
CA PRO A 15 5.20 3.25 -6.36
C PRO A 15 6.42 2.69 -5.61
N HIS A 16 6.26 2.39 -4.31
CA HIS A 16 7.31 1.85 -3.47
C HIS A 16 6.82 0.61 -2.70
N ARG A 17 7.64 -0.45 -2.69
CA ARG A 17 7.30 -1.75 -2.07
C ARG A 17 6.83 -1.62 -0.62
N ALA A 18 7.56 -0.85 0.20
CA ALA A 18 7.22 -0.65 1.61
C ALA A 18 5.84 -0.01 1.81
N ALA A 19 5.40 0.89 0.93
CA ALA A 19 4.07 1.49 1.03
C ALA A 19 2.97 0.49 0.65
N ALA A 20 3.19 -0.32 -0.39
CA ALA A 20 2.25 -1.38 -0.77
C ALA A 20 2.12 -2.43 0.36
N GLU A 21 3.23 -2.80 0.98
CA GLU A 21 3.27 -3.74 2.11
C GLU A 21 2.54 -3.21 3.34
N ALA A 22 2.76 -1.94 3.71
CA ALA A 22 2.08 -1.31 4.85
C ALA A 22 0.55 -1.33 4.70
N GLY A 23 0.02 -0.95 3.52
CA GLY A 23 -1.41 -1.04 3.27
C GLY A 23 -1.92 -2.49 3.25
N ALA A 24 -1.16 -3.40 2.66
CA ALA A 24 -1.53 -4.82 2.61
C ALA A 24 -1.55 -5.47 3.99
N GLU A 25 -0.70 -5.04 4.93
CA GLU A 25 -0.71 -5.49 6.33
C GLU A 25 -2.01 -5.10 7.03
N ILE A 26 -2.51 -3.87 6.82
CA ILE A 26 -3.80 -3.44 7.37
C ILE A 26 -4.96 -4.25 6.80
N LEU A 27 -4.98 -4.53 5.48
CA LEU A 27 -6.00 -5.41 4.90
C LEU A 27 -5.94 -6.83 5.50
N ARG A 28 -4.74 -7.38 5.71
CA ARG A 28 -4.56 -8.70 6.36
C ARG A 28 -5.01 -8.70 7.82
N ALA A 29 -4.86 -7.57 8.51
CA ALA A 29 -5.34 -7.38 9.88
C ALA A 29 -6.87 -7.22 9.98
N GLY A 30 -7.60 -7.23 8.86
CA GLY A 30 -9.05 -7.06 8.82
C GLY A 30 -9.50 -5.60 8.75
N GLY A 31 -8.57 -4.66 8.53
CA GLY A 31 -8.88 -3.27 8.26
C GLY A 31 -9.52 -3.07 6.89
N ASN A 32 -10.23 -1.96 6.74
CA ASN A 32 -10.89 -1.57 5.50
C ASN A 32 -9.93 -0.88 4.52
N ALA A 33 -10.41 -0.59 3.31
CA ALA A 33 -9.62 0.02 2.26
C ALA A 33 -9.11 1.43 2.62
N VAL A 34 -9.86 2.21 3.40
CA VAL A 34 -9.46 3.56 3.83
C VAL A 34 -8.33 3.47 4.85
N GLU A 35 -8.43 2.59 5.83
CA GLU A 35 -7.38 2.36 6.82
C GLU A 35 -6.09 1.87 6.17
N ALA A 36 -6.20 0.93 5.22
CA ALA A 36 -5.07 0.46 4.42
C ALA A 36 -4.44 1.58 3.59
N MET A 37 -5.25 2.46 3.01
CA MET A 37 -4.75 3.62 2.27
C MET A 37 -4.04 4.62 3.19
N ILE A 38 -4.55 4.86 4.40
CA ILE A 38 -3.89 5.74 5.38
C ILE A 38 -2.51 5.20 5.77
N ALA A 39 -2.37 3.88 6.00
CA ALA A 39 -1.08 3.27 6.30
C ALA A 39 -0.09 3.36 5.13
N ALA A 40 -0.56 3.13 3.90
CA ALA A 40 0.25 3.29 2.70
C ALA A 40 0.62 4.76 2.43
N ALA A 41 -0.27 5.72 2.70
CA ALA A 41 -0.02 7.16 2.58
C ALA A 41 1.03 7.66 3.59
N ALA A 42 0.91 7.27 4.86
CA ALA A 42 1.92 7.58 5.87
C ALA A 42 3.28 6.99 5.51
N SER A 43 3.30 5.75 4.99
CA SER A 43 4.53 5.08 4.58
C SER A 43 5.18 5.73 3.35
N ILE A 44 4.39 6.06 2.30
CA ILE A 44 4.93 6.63 1.05
C ILE A 44 5.51 8.03 1.24
N ALA A 45 4.98 8.82 2.19
CA ALA A 45 5.55 10.12 2.57
C ALA A 45 6.98 10.00 3.11
N VAL A 46 7.32 8.88 3.76
CA VAL A 46 8.67 8.62 4.30
C VAL A 46 9.59 8.03 3.25
N VAL A 47 9.12 7.03 2.50
CA VAL A 47 9.98 6.26 1.58
C VAL A 47 10.04 6.83 0.17
N TYR A 48 9.22 7.83 -0.16
CA TYR A 48 9.21 8.49 -1.47
C TYR A 48 9.03 10.03 -1.37
N PRO A 49 9.90 10.72 -0.60
CA PRO A 49 9.68 12.10 -0.15
C PRO A 49 9.86 13.16 -1.26
N HIS A 50 10.55 12.84 -2.36
CA HIS A 50 10.75 13.78 -3.46
C HIS A 50 9.51 13.93 -4.36
N MET A 51 8.49 13.07 -4.18
CA MET A 51 7.27 13.08 -4.99
C MET A 51 5.99 13.39 -4.20
N ASN A 52 6.02 13.26 -2.88
CA ASN A 52 4.86 13.50 -2.00
C ASN A 52 5.32 13.71 -0.54
N GLY A 53 4.39 14.12 0.32
CA GLY A 53 4.59 14.32 1.75
C GLY A 53 3.27 14.25 2.52
N ILE A 54 3.31 14.60 3.80
CA ILE A 54 2.11 14.76 4.65
C ILE A 54 1.38 16.05 4.29
#